data_AF-A0A1F3V365-F1
#
_entry.id   AF-A0A1F3V365-F1
#
_cell.length_a   1.000
_cell.length_b   1.000
_cell.length_c   1.000
_cell.angle_alpha   90.00
_cell.angle_beta   90.00
_cell.angle_gamma   90.00
#
_symmetry.space_group_name_H-M   'P 1'
#
loop_
_entity.id
_entity.type
_entity.pdbx_description
1 polymer ?
#
loop_
_entity_poly.entity_id
_entity_poly.type
_entity_poly.pdbx_seq_one_letter_code
_entity_poly.pdbx_strand_id
1 'polypeptide(L)'
;MKKLFLSLTLAACSAVGFLVGQYASSRSGQKLKETNREYDQRQKVLDRVSTALKQEWDGSSKALEKYLDDYPEQLRSDIYALYWKIGTTTEIDVHRRTVFVDHMLSRCAIETPLLRNKLLKWLQDFHRNDFSKASRQLLNSLPWTIDFLPEVIRLIGIVELHEALPRLRKLVENNQLGDRPPLGYHNNNTWAALMALARMGDDISLTEMLHKIQQEQDIIVKVTFLLMDLAYTRRPEAYNVLRQYLNSYQRLPQVKETVPGRLAAAYVAAAFSKYLTGFPIIETDFSELQVAQARDWANAQTQWRFK
;
A
#
# COMPACT_ATOMS: atom_id res chain seq x y z
N MET A 1 -59.72 -54.97 17.45
CA MET A 1 -58.67 -55.99 17.26
C MET A 1 -57.51 -55.31 16.54
N LYS A 2 -56.46 -54.90 17.25
CA LYS A 2 -55.26 -55.71 17.56
C LYS A 2 -54.57 -56.25 16.29
N LYS A 3 -53.32 -55.79 16.13
CA LYS A 3 -52.15 -56.43 15.52
C LYS A 3 -51.70 -55.93 14.12
N LEU A 4 -50.40 -55.58 14.13
CA LEU A 4 -49.44 -55.45 13.03
C LEU A 4 -49.68 -54.35 11.99
N PHE A 5 -49.08 -53.17 12.24
CA PHE A 5 -48.27 -52.44 11.24
C PHE A 5 -47.25 -51.55 11.99
N LEU A 6 -46.51 -52.15 12.93
CA LEU A 6 -45.22 -51.65 13.39
C LEU A 6 -44.15 -52.51 12.71
N SER A 7 -43.33 -51.94 11.83
CA SER A 7 -41.90 -52.28 11.63
C SER A 7 -41.26 -51.86 10.29
N LEU A 8 -41.85 -50.95 9.48
CA LEU A 8 -41.24 -50.58 8.19
C LEU A 8 -41.00 -49.09 7.91
N THR A 9 -41.20 -48.21 8.89
CA THR A 9 -41.01 -46.75 8.70
C THR A 9 -39.98 -46.10 9.63
N LEU A 10 -39.18 -46.88 10.37
CA LEU A 10 -38.07 -46.33 11.18
C LEU A 10 -36.65 -46.65 10.67
N ALA A 11 -36.52 -47.35 9.53
CA ALA A 11 -35.21 -47.62 8.91
C ALA A 11 -34.86 -46.65 7.76
N ALA A 12 -35.79 -45.80 7.31
CA ALA A 12 -35.57 -44.90 6.17
C ALA A 12 -35.07 -43.49 6.56
N CYS A 13 -35.28 -43.03 7.80
CA CYS A 13 -34.88 -41.67 8.22
C CYS A 13 -33.45 -41.58 8.81
N SER A 14 -32.86 -42.69 9.26
CA SER A 14 -31.49 -42.74 9.77
C SER A 14 -30.43 -42.98 8.67
N ALA A 15 -30.83 -43.56 7.53
CA ALA A 15 -29.92 -43.77 6.39
C ALA A 15 -29.66 -42.47 5.58
N VAL A 16 -30.66 -41.59 5.48
CA VAL A 16 -30.52 -40.31 4.74
C VAL A 16 -29.70 -39.28 5.54
N GLY A 17 -29.87 -39.22 6.86
CA GLY A 17 -29.05 -38.35 7.73
C GLY A 17 -27.57 -38.72 7.77
N PHE A 18 -27.25 -40.02 7.71
CA PHE A 18 -25.86 -40.51 7.71
C PHE A 18 -25.18 -40.32 6.35
N LEU A 19 -25.90 -40.53 5.23
CA LEU A 19 -25.38 -40.27 3.89
C LEU A 19 -25.17 -38.77 3.63
N VAL A 20 -26.07 -37.90 4.09
CA VAL A 20 -25.91 -36.43 3.92
C VAL A 20 -24.79 -35.88 4.83
N GLY A 21 -24.62 -36.41 6.05
CA GLY A 21 -23.51 -36.05 6.95
C GLY A 21 -22.14 -36.57 6.50
N GLN A 22 -22.07 -37.77 5.90
CA GLN A 22 -20.84 -38.29 5.28
C GLN A 22 -20.51 -37.60 3.95
N TYR A 23 -21.50 -37.22 3.13
CA TYR A 23 -21.25 -36.43 1.91
C TYR A 23 -20.86 -34.98 2.21
N ALA A 24 -21.40 -34.36 3.26
CA ALA A 24 -21.04 -33.00 3.67
C ALA A 24 -19.65 -32.95 4.34
N SER A 25 -19.30 -33.94 5.16
CA SER A 25 -17.95 -34.04 5.76
C SER A 25 -16.88 -34.53 4.78
N SER A 26 -17.23 -35.36 3.80
CA SER A 26 -16.30 -35.76 2.72
C SER A 26 -16.07 -34.63 1.72
N ARG A 27 -17.10 -33.85 1.35
CA ARG A 27 -16.94 -32.65 0.51
C ARG A 27 -16.20 -31.53 1.24
N SER A 28 -16.45 -31.31 2.54
CA SER A 28 -15.69 -30.31 3.31
C SER A 28 -14.24 -30.75 3.50
N GLY A 29 -13.99 -32.04 3.75
CA GLY A 29 -12.65 -32.62 3.86
C GLY A 29 -11.89 -32.68 2.52
N GLN A 30 -12.56 -32.96 1.40
CA GLN A 30 -11.97 -32.87 0.06
C GLN A 30 -11.66 -31.44 -0.31
N LYS A 31 -12.59 -30.51 -0.07
CA LYS A 31 -12.37 -29.07 -0.31
C LYS A 31 -11.21 -28.54 0.52
N LEU A 32 -11.08 -28.94 1.80
CA LEU A 32 -9.92 -28.59 2.64
C LEU A 32 -8.61 -29.20 2.12
N LYS A 33 -8.61 -30.46 1.67
CA LYS A 33 -7.42 -31.10 1.08
C LYS A 33 -7.02 -30.48 -0.27
N GLU A 34 -7.99 -30.11 -1.09
CA GLU A 34 -7.78 -29.40 -2.35
C GLU A 34 -7.21 -28.00 -2.11
N THR A 35 -7.78 -27.22 -1.17
CA THR A 35 -7.25 -25.92 -0.78
C THR A 35 -5.82 -26.03 -0.22
N ASN A 36 -5.53 -27.05 0.59
CA ASN A 36 -4.17 -27.27 1.12
C ASN A 36 -3.18 -27.66 0.01
N ARG A 37 -3.61 -28.49 -0.96
CA ARG A 37 -2.77 -28.88 -2.10
C ARG A 37 -2.51 -27.70 -3.03
N GLU A 38 -3.51 -26.86 -3.29
CA GLU A 38 -3.37 -25.62 -4.07
C GLU A 38 -2.43 -24.64 -3.37
N TYR A 39 -2.53 -24.50 -2.04
CA TYR A 39 -1.62 -23.71 -1.24
C TYR A 39 -0.17 -24.21 -1.33
N ASP A 40 0.05 -25.52 -1.19
CA ASP A 40 1.39 -26.12 -1.30
C ASP A 40 2.01 -25.95 -2.70
N GLN A 41 1.19 -26.07 -3.76
CA GLN A 41 1.64 -25.83 -5.13
C GLN A 41 2.01 -24.38 -5.36
N ARG A 42 1.18 -23.44 -4.88
CA ARG A 42 1.44 -22.00 -4.92
C ARG A 42 2.73 -21.65 -4.19
N GLN A 43 2.95 -22.19 -2.98
CA GLN A 43 4.16 -21.92 -2.21
C GLN A 43 5.41 -22.43 -2.91
N LYS A 44 5.38 -23.64 -3.50
CA LYS A 44 6.50 -24.17 -4.30
C LYS A 44 6.86 -23.29 -5.49
N VAL A 45 5.87 -22.72 -6.17
CA VAL A 45 6.12 -21.76 -7.26
C VAL A 45 6.78 -20.50 -6.72
N LEU A 46 6.29 -19.95 -5.61
CA LEU A 46 6.85 -18.76 -4.98
C LEU A 46 8.28 -18.97 -4.49
N ASP A 47 8.59 -20.12 -3.90
CA ASP A 47 9.95 -20.46 -3.44
C ASP A 47 10.92 -20.56 -4.62
N ARG A 48 10.49 -21.21 -5.72
CA ARG A 48 11.26 -21.30 -6.96
C ARG A 48 11.53 -19.92 -7.56
N VAL A 49 10.48 -19.09 -7.67
CA VAL A 49 10.60 -17.72 -8.20
C VAL A 49 11.50 -16.87 -7.29
N SER A 50 11.32 -16.93 -5.97
CA SER A 50 12.16 -16.18 -5.02
C SER A 50 13.63 -16.57 -5.11
N THR A 51 13.93 -17.86 -5.26
CA THR A 51 15.29 -18.37 -5.44
C THR A 51 15.90 -17.84 -6.73
N ALA A 52 15.18 -17.97 -7.85
CA ALA A 52 15.63 -17.50 -9.16
C ALA A 52 15.93 -15.98 -9.13
N LEU A 53 15.03 -15.17 -8.56
CA LEU A 53 15.20 -13.72 -8.46
C LEU A 53 16.40 -13.28 -7.62
N LYS A 54 16.75 -14.05 -6.58
CA LYS A 54 17.86 -13.72 -5.68
C LYS A 54 19.21 -14.21 -6.19
N GLN A 55 19.26 -15.42 -6.74
CA GLN A 55 20.52 -16.14 -6.98
C GLN A 55 20.88 -16.22 -8.46
N GLU A 56 19.89 -16.34 -9.34
CA GLU A 56 20.10 -16.71 -10.75
C GLU A 56 19.74 -15.55 -11.71
N TRP A 57 19.22 -14.45 -11.18
CA TRP A 57 18.70 -13.39 -12.01
C TRP A 57 19.80 -12.54 -12.65
N ASP A 58 19.79 -12.58 -13.98
CA ASP A 58 20.66 -11.83 -14.87
C ASP A 58 20.34 -10.33 -14.96
N GLY A 59 19.30 -9.86 -14.24
CA GLY A 59 18.85 -8.48 -14.31
C GLY A 59 17.94 -8.20 -15.50
N SER A 60 17.40 -9.20 -16.22
CA SER A 60 16.55 -8.97 -17.38
C SER A 60 15.05 -8.99 -17.06
N SER A 61 14.28 -8.14 -17.74
CA SER A 61 12.80 -8.13 -17.66
C SER A 61 12.18 -9.39 -18.28
N LYS A 62 12.83 -10.00 -19.28
CA LYS A 62 12.39 -11.25 -19.93
C LYS A 62 12.35 -12.44 -18.96
N ALA A 63 13.27 -12.49 -18.01
CA ALA A 63 13.23 -13.50 -16.96
C ALA A 63 11.98 -13.34 -16.08
N LEU A 64 11.51 -12.11 -15.88
CA LEU A 64 10.32 -11.80 -15.08
C LEU A 64 9.02 -12.14 -15.80
N GLU A 65 8.95 -11.94 -17.12
CA GLU A 65 7.78 -12.24 -17.96
C GLU A 65 7.40 -13.73 -17.93
N LYS A 66 8.41 -14.60 -17.86
CA LYS A 66 8.26 -16.08 -17.79
C LYS A 66 7.42 -16.56 -16.61
N TYR A 67 7.20 -15.72 -15.60
CA TYR A 67 6.53 -16.08 -14.37
C TYR A 67 5.14 -15.45 -14.21
N LEU A 68 4.52 -14.92 -15.25
CA LEU A 68 3.28 -14.14 -15.07
C LEU A 68 2.13 -14.54 -15.99
N ASP A 69 2.30 -14.56 -17.31
CA ASP A 69 1.14 -14.59 -18.22
C ASP A 69 0.28 -15.86 -18.13
N ASP A 70 0.87 -17.01 -17.79
CA ASP A 70 0.16 -18.29 -17.66
C ASP A 70 -0.45 -18.52 -16.27
N TYR A 71 -0.23 -17.63 -15.30
CA TYR A 71 -0.66 -17.85 -13.92
C TYR A 71 -1.98 -17.13 -13.57
N PRO A 72 -2.80 -17.69 -12.66
CA PRO A 72 -3.97 -17.01 -12.11
C PRO A 72 -3.61 -15.68 -11.44
N GLU A 73 -4.57 -14.74 -11.43
CA GLU A 73 -4.39 -13.38 -10.88
C GLU A 73 -3.78 -13.36 -9.47
N GLN A 74 -4.23 -14.28 -8.60
CA GLN A 74 -3.75 -14.38 -7.24
C GLN A 74 -2.25 -14.72 -7.15
N LEU A 75 -1.78 -15.64 -8.00
CA LEU A 75 -0.38 -16.02 -8.04
C LEU A 75 0.47 -14.93 -8.69
N ARG A 76 -0.04 -14.23 -9.72
CA ARG A 76 0.60 -13.02 -10.24
C ARG A 76 0.76 -11.96 -9.15
N SER A 77 -0.28 -11.73 -8.33
CA SER A 77 -0.22 -10.80 -7.19
C SER A 77 0.92 -11.14 -6.24
N ASP A 78 1.15 -12.41 -5.93
CA ASP A 78 2.21 -12.81 -5.01
C ASP A 78 3.60 -12.68 -5.63
N ILE A 79 3.73 -12.99 -6.92
CA ILE A 79 4.98 -12.85 -7.66
C ILE A 79 5.37 -11.36 -7.72
N TYR A 80 4.42 -10.47 -7.98
CA TYR A 80 4.66 -9.03 -7.87
C TYR A 80 5.01 -8.59 -6.44
N ALA A 81 4.39 -9.18 -5.41
CA ALA A 81 4.78 -8.91 -4.03
C ALA A 81 6.21 -9.36 -3.71
N LEU A 82 6.66 -10.48 -4.30
CA LEU A 82 8.06 -10.92 -4.22
C LEU A 82 8.99 -9.92 -4.93
N TYR A 83 8.62 -9.43 -6.12
CA TYR A 83 9.42 -8.43 -6.85
C TYR A 83 9.57 -7.16 -6.02
N TRP A 84 8.48 -6.65 -5.47
CA TRP A 84 8.49 -5.48 -4.59
C TRP A 84 9.35 -5.72 -3.35
N LYS A 85 9.17 -6.85 -2.65
CA LYS A 85 9.94 -7.17 -1.43
C LYS A 85 11.43 -7.25 -1.71
N ILE A 86 11.83 -7.93 -2.78
CA ILE A 86 13.25 -8.04 -3.16
C ILE A 86 13.77 -6.68 -3.62
N GLY A 87 13.07 -6.01 -4.53
CA GLY A 87 13.47 -4.73 -5.10
C GLY A 87 13.59 -3.59 -4.09
N THR A 88 12.92 -3.68 -2.95
CA THR A 88 13.01 -2.67 -1.86
C THR A 88 14.03 -3.04 -0.78
N THR A 89 14.72 -4.18 -0.91
CA THR A 89 15.78 -4.56 0.04
C THR A 89 17.08 -3.80 -0.27
N THR A 90 17.83 -3.44 0.78
CA THR A 90 19.01 -2.59 0.70
C THR A 90 20.19 -3.18 -0.08
N GLU A 91 20.29 -4.51 -0.18
CA GLU A 91 21.40 -5.18 -0.86
C GLU A 91 21.23 -5.24 -2.38
N ILE A 92 20.03 -4.94 -2.90
CA ILE A 92 19.78 -4.96 -4.34
C ILE A 92 20.28 -3.66 -4.97
N ASP A 93 21.10 -3.77 -6.01
CA ASP A 93 21.67 -2.63 -6.71
C ASP A 93 20.63 -1.87 -7.57
N VAL A 94 20.99 -0.63 -7.95
CA VAL A 94 20.11 0.27 -8.71
C VAL A 94 19.66 -0.34 -10.04
N HIS A 95 20.55 -1.02 -10.77
CA HIS A 95 20.23 -1.56 -12.09
C HIS A 95 19.12 -2.61 -11.99
N ARG A 96 19.26 -3.52 -11.01
CA ARG A 96 18.24 -4.51 -10.66
C ARG A 96 16.93 -3.86 -10.22
N ARG A 97 16.95 -2.86 -9.34
CA ARG A 97 15.72 -2.14 -8.96
C ARG A 97 15.04 -1.48 -10.16
N THR A 98 15.80 -0.90 -11.07
CA THR A 98 15.25 -0.31 -12.29
C THR A 98 14.54 -1.32 -13.16
N VAL A 99 15.07 -2.53 -13.31
CA VAL A 99 14.40 -3.55 -14.11
C VAL A 99 13.10 -4.03 -13.45
N PHE A 100 13.06 -4.14 -12.11
CA PHE A 100 11.81 -4.41 -11.40
C PHE A 100 10.77 -3.32 -11.62
N VAL A 101 11.16 -2.06 -11.49
CA VAL A 101 10.29 -0.89 -11.70
C VAL A 101 9.76 -0.87 -13.13
N ASP A 102 10.65 -1.01 -14.12
CA ASP A 102 10.30 -0.98 -15.55
C ASP A 102 9.32 -2.10 -15.90
N HIS A 103 9.58 -3.30 -15.40
CA HIS A 103 8.69 -4.43 -15.59
C HIS A 103 7.35 -4.23 -14.87
N MET A 104 7.34 -3.85 -13.59
CA MET A 104 6.08 -3.63 -12.86
C MET A 104 5.22 -2.52 -13.49
N LEU A 105 5.84 -1.44 -13.96
CA LEU A 105 5.12 -0.34 -14.60
C LEU A 105 4.58 -0.72 -15.98
N SER A 106 5.31 -1.51 -16.78
CA SER A 106 4.81 -2.01 -18.08
C SER A 106 3.56 -2.89 -17.90
N ARG A 107 3.53 -3.69 -16.82
CA ARG A 107 2.38 -4.54 -16.49
C ARG A 107 1.13 -3.76 -16.08
N CYS A 108 1.25 -2.51 -15.61
CA CYS A 108 0.09 -1.68 -15.30
C CYS A 108 -0.84 -1.48 -16.50
N ALA A 109 -0.34 -1.52 -17.74
CA ALA A 109 -1.16 -1.37 -18.94
C ALA A 109 -2.00 -2.61 -19.29
N ILE A 110 -1.61 -3.79 -18.79
CA ILE A 110 -2.16 -5.09 -19.21
C ILE A 110 -2.97 -5.74 -18.08
N GLU A 111 -2.55 -5.53 -16.82
CA GLU A 111 -3.19 -6.17 -15.66
C GLU A 111 -4.58 -5.60 -15.35
N THR A 112 -5.34 -6.37 -14.56
CA THR A 112 -6.67 -5.99 -14.07
C THR A 112 -6.62 -4.75 -13.19
N PRO A 113 -7.72 -3.99 -13.03
CA PRO A 113 -7.74 -2.79 -12.18
C PRO A 113 -7.24 -3.04 -10.75
N LEU A 114 -7.57 -4.20 -10.16
CA LEU A 114 -7.14 -4.57 -8.82
C LEU A 114 -5.62 -4.76 -8.73
N LEU A 115 -5.02 -5.53 -9.65
CA LEU A 115 -3.57 -5.71 -9.70
C LEU A 115 -2.84 -4.42 -10.07
N ARG A 116 -3.39 -3.65 -11.01
CA ARG A 116 -2.83 -2.35 -11.40
C ARG A 116 -2.71 -1.41 -10.21
N ASN A 117 -3.76 -1.29 -9.38
CA ASN A 117 -3.70 -0.46 -8.18
C ASN A 117 -2.62 -0.97 -7.20
N LYS A 118 -2.55 -2.29 -6.95
CA LYS A 118 -1.48 -2.88 -6.12
C LYS A 118 -0.08 -2.58 -6.66
N LEU A 119 0.15 -2.74 -7.96
CA LEU A 119 1.42 -2.44 -8.61
C LEU A 119 1.80 -0.98 -8.44
N LEU A 120 0.89 -0.05 -8.75
CA LEU A 120 1.12 1.38 -8.58
C LEU A 120 1.39 1.76 -7.12
N LYS A 121 0.76 1.08 -6.16
CA LYS A 121 1.03 1.28 -4.73
C LYS A 121 2.42 0.79 -4.34
N TRP A 122 2.83 -0.39 -4.77
CA TRP A 122 4.17 -0.94 -4.49
C TRP A 122 5.28 -0.13 -5.16
N LEU A 123 5.04 0.38 -6.37
CA LEU A 123 5.97 1.26 -7.07
C LEU A 123 6.31 2.54 -6.28
N GLN A 124 5.44 2.98 -5.36
CA GLN A 124 5.68 4.16 -4.52
C GLN A 124 6.78 3.94 -3.44
N ASP A 125 7.21 2.71 -3.19
CA ASP A 125 8.29 2.43 -2.24
C ASP A 125 9.69 2.47 -2.87
N PHE A 126 9.79 2.59 -4.20
CA PHE A 126 11.06 2.72 -4.91
C PHE A 126 11.56 4.17 -4.94
N HIS A 127 12.86 4.35 -5.14
CA HIS A 127 13.46 5.68 -5.25
C HIS A 127 13.25 6.25 -6.66
N ARG A 128 13.22 7.58 -6.79
CA ARG A 128 13.07 8.26 -8.09
C ARG A 128 14.12 7.83 -9.13
N ASN A 129 15.32 7.49 -8.67
CA ASN A 129 16.43 7.08 -9.52
C ASN A 129 16.31 5.63 -10.01
N ASP A 130 15.40 4.85 -9.43
CA ASP A 130 15.11 3.51 -9.90
C ASP A 130 14.24 3.54 -11.17
N PHE A 131 13.59 4.67 -11.51
CA PHE A 131 12.74 4.79 -12.70
C PHE A 131 13.56 5.20 -13.93
N SER A 132 13.65 4.29 -14.91
CA SER A 132 14.33 4.57 -16.18
C SER A 132 13.62 5.66 -16.99
N LYS A 133 14.30 6.18 -18.02
CA LYS A 133 13.69 7.11 -18.98
C LYS A 133 12.44 6.50 -19.66
N ALA A 134 12.48 5.21 -19.99
CA ALA A 134 11.35 4.51 -20.59
C ALA A 134 10.16 4.43 -19.62
N SER A 135 10.42 4.11 -18.35
CA SER A 135 9.38 4.11 -17.31
C SER A 135 8.77 5.48 -17.06
N ARG A 136 9.59 6.53 -17.03
CA ARG A 136 9.10 7.91 -16.91
C ARG A 136 8.17 8.30 -18.07
N GLN A 137 8.54 7.93 -19.29
CA GLN A 137 7.70 8.15 -20.48
C GLN A 137 6.40 7.35 -20.41
N LEU A 138 6.47 6.08 -20.02
CA LEU A 138 5.30 5.22 -19.87
C LEU A 138 4.36 5.80 -18.80
N LEU A 139 4.88 6.17 -17.63
CA LEU A 139 4.10 6.80 -16.55
C LEU A 139 3.38 8.06 -17.03
N ASN A 140 4.05 8.91 -17.82
CA ASN A 140 3.45 10.12 -18.38
C ASN A 140 2.32 9.82 -19.38
N SER A 141 2.46 8.72 -20.11
CA SER A 141 1.49 8.28 -21.12
C SER A 141 0.29 7.54 -20.54
N LEU A 142 0.35 7.10 -19.28
CA LEU A 142 -0.75 6.38 -18.66
C LEU A 142 -2.04 7.22 -18.69
N PRO A 143 -3.18 6.61 -19.03
CA PRO A 143 -4.42 7.34 -19.09
C PRO A 143 -4.83 7.72 -17.66
N TRP A 144 -5.23 8.97 -17.47
CA TRP A 144 -5.73 9.44 -16.18
C TRP A 144 -7.22 9.07 -16.05
N THR A 145 -7.50 7.77 -16.10
CA THR A 145 -8.83 7.21 -15.85
C THR A 145 -9.10 7.14 -14.36
N ILE A 146 -10.36 7.29 -13.96
CA ILE A 146 -10.78 7.46 -12.56
C ILE A 146 -10.29 6.31 -11.65
N ASP A 147 -10.24 5.07 -12.12
CA ASP A 147 -10.12 3.86 -11.28
C ASP A 147 -8.76 3.67 -10.57
N PHE A 148 -7.72 4.45 -10.88
CA PHE A 148 -6.37 4.33 -10.30
C PHE A 148 -5.54 5.62 -10.41
N LEU A 149 -6.22 6.74 -10.70
CA LEU A 149 -5.58 8.01 -10.96
C LEU A 149 -4.82 8.58 -9.73
N PRO A 150 -5.31 8.46 -8.48
CA PRO A 150 -4.57 8.97 -7.33
C PRO A 150 -3.18 8.33 -7.19
N GLU A 151 -3.06 7.02 -7.41
CA GLU A 151 -1.79 6.30 -7.31
C GLU A 151 -0.82 6.68 -8.45
N VAL A 152 -1.33 6.89 -9.67
CA VAL A 152 -0.52 7.41 -10.79
C VAL A 152 0.00 8.81 -10.48
N ILE A 153 -0.85 9.69 -9.97
CA ILE A 153 -0.45 11.06 -9.61
C ILE A 153 0.59 11.06 -8.49
N ARG A 154 0.42 10.23 -7.46
CA ARG A 154 1.44 10.07 -6.41
C ARG A 154 2.76 9.57 -7.00
N LEU A 155 2.72 8.59 -7.91
CA LEU A 155 3.94 8.10 -8.55
C LEU A 155 4.64 9.19 -9.38
N ILE A 156 3.87 10.04 -10.07
CA ILE A 156 4.37 11.22 -10.80
C ILE A 156 5.16 12.15 -9.86
N GLY A 157 4.63 12.42 -8.66
CA GLY A 157 5.32 13.23 -7.65
C GLY A 157 6.58 12.56 -7.07
N ILE A 158 6.57 11.23 -6.89
CA ILE A 158 7.76 10.47 -6.43
C ILE A 158 8.89 10.56 -7.44
N VAL A 159 8.56 10.38 -8.71
CA VAL A 159 9.51 10.35 -9.82
C VAL A 159 9.96 11.76 -10.24
N GLU A 160 9.31 12.80 -9.70
CA GLU A 160 9.53 14.21 -10.02
C GLU A 160 9.41 14.46 -11.54
N LEU A 161 8.30 13.99 -12.11
CA LEU A 161 8.02 14.11 -13.54
C LEU A 161 7.49 15.52 -13.86
N HIS A 162 8.40 16.47 -14.06
CA HIS A 162 8.11 17.89 -14.23
C HIS A 162 7.25 18.18 -15.48
N GLU A 163 7.31 17.32 -16.50
CA GLU A 163 6.47 17.40 -17.70
C GLU A 163 4.97 17.31 -17.38
N ALA A 164 4.60 16.69 -16.26
CA ALA A 164 3.20 16.57 -15.83
C ALA A 164 2.69 17.80 -15.05
N LEU A 165 3.54 18.75 -14.67
CA LEU A 165 3.17 19.92 -13.86
C LEU A 165 1.99 20.72 -14.43
N PRO A 166 1.94 21.06 -15.74
CA PRO A 166 0.80 21.82 -16.28
C PRO A 166 -0.53 21.07 -16.12
N ARG A 167 -0.51 19.74 -16.28
CA ARG A 167 -1.69 18.90 -16.14
C ARG A 167 -2.14 18.78 -14.69
N LEU A 168 -1.20 18.65 -13.76
CA LEU A 168 -1.47 18.62 -12.31
C LEU A 168 -2.08 19.95 -11.83
N ARG A 169 -1.50 21.08 -12.24
CA ARG A 169 -2.03 22.41 -11.88
C ARG A 169 -3.44 22.61 -12.41
N LYS A 170 -3.68 22.29 -13.69
CA LYS A 170 -5.01 22.34 -14.28
C LYS A 170 -6.02 21.44 -13.55
N LEU A 171 -5.59 20.28 -13.07
CA LEU A 171 -6.44 19.38 -12.28
C LEU A 171 -6.88 20.03 -10.96
N VAL A 172 -5.95 20.66 -10.24
CA VAL A 172 -6.23 21.39 -9.00
C VAL A 172 -7.10 22.62 -9.23
N GLU A 173 -6.76 23.43 -10.25
CA GLU A 173 -7.51 24.65 -10.62
C GLU A 173 -8.97 24.33 -10.96
N ASN A 174 -9.22 23.23 -11.69
CA ASN A 174 -10.57 22.85 -12.11
C ASN A 174 -11.38 22.15 -11.01
N ASN A 175 -10.74 21.67 -9.94
CA ASN A 175 -11.38 20.83 -8.92
C ASN A 175 -10.98 21.28 -7.51
N GLN A 176 -11.09 22.60 -7.25
CA GLN A 176 -10.77 23.17 -5.95
C GLN A 176 -11.58 22.51 -4.83
N LEU A 177 -10.92 22.22 -3.70
CA LEU A 177 -11.55 21.57 -2.56
C LEU A 177 -12.53 22.50 -1.80
N GLY A 178 -12.32 23.81 -1.86
CA GLY A 178 -13.08 24.81 -1.11
C GLY A 178 -12.93 24.66 0.41
N ASP A 179 -13.58 25.53 1.19
CA ASP A 179 -13.47 25.54 2.66
C ASP A 179 -14.08 24.31 3.34
N ARG A 180 -15.03 23.65 2.68
CA ARG A 180 -15.73 22.46 3.17
C ARG A 180 -15.61 21.34 2.14
N PRO A 181 -14.48 20.62 2.09
CA PRO A 181 -14.29 19.56 1.13
C PRO A 181 -15.30 18.42 1.38
N PRO A 182 -15.64 17.65 0.33
CA PRO A 182 -16.51 16.48 0.48
C PRO A 182 -15.85 15.40 1.35
N LEU A 183 -16.67 14.52 1.94
CA LEU A 183 -16.18 13.36 2.68
C LEU A 183 -15.25 12.51 1.79
N GLY A 184 -14.11 12.10 2.35
CA GLY A 184 -13.14 11.29 1.62
C GLY A 184 -12.30 12.05 0.58
N TYR A 185 -12.28 13.39 0.61
CA TYR A 185 -11.49 14.21 -0.34
C TYR A 185 -10.01 13.82 -0.40
N HIS A 186 -9.44 13.31 0.69
CA HIS A 186 -8.04 12.88 0.78
C HIS A 186 -7.71 11.66 -0.12
N ASN A 187 -8.72 11.00 -0.67
CA ASN A 187 -8.54 9.91 -1.64
C ASN A 187 -8.81 10.36 -3.09
N ASN A 188 -9.13 11.63 -3.32
CA ASN A 188 -9.47 12.10 -4.66
C ASN A 188 -8.24 12.56 -5.46
N ASN A 189 -8.46 12.79 -6.75
CA ASN A 189 -7.41 13.18 -7.70
C ASN A 189 -6.83 14.58 -7.38
N THR A 190 -7.65 15.51 -6.90
CA THR A 190 -7.21 16.85 -6.50
C THR A 190 -6.19 16.77 -5.36
N TRP A 191 -6.49 16.01 -4.31
CA TRP A 191 -5.61 15.85 -3.16
C TRP A 191 -4.31 15.16 -3.56
N ALA A 192 -4.39 14.10 -4.38
CA ALA A 192 -3.18 13.48 -4.94
C ALA A 192 -2.34 14.48 -5.75
N ALA A 193 -2.98 15.36 -6.53
CA ALA A 193 -2.28 16.38 -7.31
C ALA A 193 -1.61 17.43 -6.43
N LEU A 194 -2.29 17.91 -5.37
CA LEU A 194 -1.71 18.79 -4.36
C LEU A 194 -0.48 18.15 -3.72
N MET A 195 -0.56 16.88 -3.32
CA MET A 195 0.57 16.12 -2.77
C MET A 195 1.75 16.06 -3.75
N ALA A 196 1.49 15.72 -5.01
CA ALA A 196 2.52 15.60 -6.03
C ALA A 196 3.19 16.95 -6.33
N LEU A 197 2.40 18.01 -6.46
CA LEU A 197 2.89 19.38 -6.67
C LEU A 197 3.73 19.85 -5.48
N ALA A 198 3.22 19.71 -4.25
CA ALA A 198 3.91 20.10 -3.03
C ALA A 198 5.27 19.40 -2.89
N ARG A 199 5.31 18.09 -3.21
CA ARG A 199 6.53 17.30 -3.23
C ARG A 199 7.56 17.81 -4.24
N MET A 200 7.10 18.29 -5.40
CA MET A 200 7.95 18.87 -6.45
C MET A 200 8.27 20.36 -6.23
N GLY A 201 8.00 20.91 -5.04
CA GLY A 201 8.41 22.27 -4.70
C GLY A 201 7.30 23.33 -4.77
N ASP A 202 6.05 22.96 -5.08
CA ASP A 202 4.96 23.94 -5.21
C ASP A 202 4.43 24.39 -3.84
N ASP A 203 4.80 25.60 -3.42
CA ASP A 203 4.47 26.15 -2.10
C ASP A 203 2.98 26.46 -1.91
N ILE A 204 2.28 26.80 -3.01
CA ILE A 204 0.83 27.05 -3.00
C ILE A 204 0.12 25.76 -2.64
N SER A 205 0.47 24.65 -3.30
CA SER A 205 -0.11 23.33 -3.03
C SER A 205 0.19 22.85 -1.61
N LEU A 206 1.42 23.07 -1.12
CA LEU A 206 1.78 22.72 0.26
C LEU A 206 0.96 23.53 1.27
N THR A 207 0.79 24.83 1.03
CA THR A 207 0.00 25.72 1.90
C THR A 207 -1.46 25.29 1.96
N GLU A 208 -2.06 24.95 0.82
CA GLU A 208 -3.43 24.43 0.75
C GLU A 208 -3.57 23.11 1.53
N MET A 209 -2.62 22.18 1.37
CA MET A 209 -2.62 20.93 2.14
C MET A 209 -2.57 21.18 3.65
N LEU A 210 -1.66 22.06 4.11
CA LEU A 210 -1.53 22.41 5.52
C LEU A 210 -2.81 23.05 6.06
N HIS A 211 -3.44 23.92 5.27
CA HIS A 211 -4.70 24.56 5.62
C HIS A 211 -5.83 23.52 5.80
N LYS A 212 -5.98 22.57 4.87
CA LYS A 212 -6.99 21.49 4.98
C LYS A 212 -6.73 20.55 6.16
N ILE A 213 -5.47 20.21 6.42
CA ILE A 213 -5.07 19.41 7.58
C ILE A 213 -5.43 20.11 8.90
N GLN A 214 -5.23 21.43 8.96
CA GLN A 214 -5.57 22.21 10.14
C GLN A 214 -7.09 22.25 10.36
N GLN A 215 -7.87 22.39 9.30
CA GLN A 215 -9.34 22.46 9.34
C GLN A 215 -10.02 21.12 9.66
N GLU A 216 -9.37 19.98 9.37
CA GLU A 216 -9.94 18.66 9.63
C GLU A 216 -10.27 18.48 11.13
N GLN A 217 -11.48 18.04 11.45
CA GLN A 217 -11.93 17.85 12.83
C GLN A 217 -11.89 16.38 13.23
N ASP A 218 -12.00 15.47 12.28
CA ASP A 218 -11.86 14.04 12.56
C ASP A 218 -10.38 13.71 12.80
N ILE A 219 -10.05 13.43 14.06
CA ILE A 219 -8.69 13.11 14.48
C ILE A 219 -8.19 11.81 13.85
N ILE A 220 -9.07 10.84 13.58
CA ILE A 220 -8.70 9.59 12.90
C ILE A 220 -8.25 9.96 11.49
N VAL A 221 -9.08 10.69 10.74
CA VAL A 221 -8.74 11.09 9.36
C VAL A 221 -7.44 11.89 9.31
N LYS A 222 -7.31 12.87 10.20
CA LYS A 222 -6.13 13.73 10.31
C LYS A 222 -4.86 12.91 10.52
N VAL A 223 -4.85 12.04 11.53
CA VAL A 223 -3.63 11.33 11.96
C VAL A 223 -3.30 10.15 11.05
N THR A 224 -4.29 9.37 10.62
CA THR A 224 -4.03 8.12 9.89
C THR A 224 -3.89 8.33 8.39
N PHE A 225 -4.42 9.42 7.83
CA PHE A 225 -4.29 9.73 6.40
C PHE A 225 -3.53 11.04 6.16
N LEU A 226 -4.06 12.17 6.62
CA LEU A 226 -3.55 13.46 6.15
C LEU A 226 -2.12 13.77 6.62
N LEU A 227 -1.75 13.40 7.85
CA LEU A 227 -0.36 13.54 8.31
C LEU A 227 0.59 12.62 7.53
N MET A 228 0.13 11.46 7.07
CA MET A 228 0.96 10.55 6.26
C MET A 228 1.14 11.11 4.85
N ASP A 229 0.09 11.72 4.29
CA ASP A 229 0.15 12.45 3.02
C ASP A 229 1.05 13.68 3.10
N LEU A 230 1.10 14.35 4.25
CA LEU A 230 2.03 15.43 4.51
C LEU A 230 3.48 14.93 4.54
N ALA A 231 3.73 13.79 5.19
CA ALA A 231 5.06 13.17 5.24
C ALA A 231 5.57 12.73 3.86
N TYR A 232 4.66 12.33 2.97
CA TYR A 232 4.96 12.00 1.58
C TYR A 232 5.59 13.18 0.82
N THR A 233 5.27 14.43 1.15
CA THR A 233 5.80 15.61 0.43
C THR A 233 7.31 15.78 0.57
N ARG A 234 7.92 15.24 1.64
CA ARG A 234 9.37 15.41 1.94
C ARG A 234 9.82 16.87 1.91
N ARG A 235 8.94 17.76 2.37
CA ARG A 235 9.20 19.19 2.54
C ARG A 235 9.63 19.49 3.99
N PRO A 236 10.70 20.24 4.24
CA PRO A 236 11.10 20.59 5.61
C PRO A 236 9.97 21.21 6.45
N GLU A 237 9.14 22.05 5.83
CA GLU A 237 8.01 22.75 6.43
C GLU A 237 6.92 21.75 6.87
N ALA A 238 6.63 20.75 6.03
CA ALA A 238 5.75 19.64 6.36
C ALA A 238 6.25 18.86 7.59
N TYR A 239 7.56 18.59 7.67
CA TYR A 239 8.15 17.86 8.79
C TYR A 239 8.23 18.67 10.08
N ASN A 240 8.25 20.00 10.00
CA ASN A 240 8.10 20.86 11.18
C ASN A 240 6.70 20.73 11.79
N VAL A 241 5.65 20.67 10.95
CA VAL A 241 4.29 20.40 11.42
C VAL A 241 4.19 19.00 12.01
N LEU A 242 4.73 17.99 11.33
CA LEU A 242 4.76 16.62 11.86
C LEU A 242 5.49 16.54 13.21
N ARG A 243 6.61 17.24 13.39
CA ARG A 243 7.32 17.32 14.68
C ARG A 243 6.41 17.81 15.81
N GLN A 244 5.49 18.74 15.56
CA GLN A 244 4.53 19.20 16.56
C GLN A 244 3.60 18.05 17.00
N TYR A 245 3.11 17.24 16.05
CA TYR A 245 2.30 16.05 16.35
C TYR A 245 3.10 14.92 17.01
N LEU A 246 4.38 14.75 16.64
CA LEU A 246 5.27 13.82 17.33
C LEU A 246 5.43 14.18 18.81
N ASN A 247 5.52 15.48 19.13
CA ASN A 247 5.59 15.98 20.50
C ASN A 247 4.23 16.07 21.22
N SER A 248 3.12 15.77 20.53
CA SER A 248 1.78 15.76 21.13
C SER A 248 1.50 14.46 21.90
N TYR A 249 0.72 14.58 22.97
CA TYR A 249 0.16 13.44 23.73
C TYR A 249 -1.26 13.08 23.29
N GLN A 250 -1.76 13.69 22.21
CA GLN A 250 -3.08 13.41 21.68
C GLN A 250 -3.20 11.93 21.27
N ARG A 251 -4.31 11.31 21.66
CA ARG A 251 -4.65 9.93 21.32
C ARG A 251 -5.83 9.89 20.37
N LEU A 252 -5.84 8.87 19.52
CA LEU A 252 -7.04 8.47 18.80
C LEU A 252 -8.13 8.00 19.79
N PRO A 253 -9.40 7.92 19.38
CA PRO A 253 -10.43 7.27 20.17
C PRO A 253 -10.04 5.82 20.52
N GLN A 254 -10.42 5.38 21.71
CA GLN A 254 -10.21 3.99 22.13
C GLN A 254 -11.13 3.05 21.34
N VAL A 255 -10.59 1.89 20.93
CA VAL A 255 -11.37 0.83 20.26
C VAL A 255 -11.98 -0.13 21.28
N LYS A 256 -11.35 -0.26 22.46
CA LYS A 256 -11.80 -1.09 23.59
C LYS A 256 -11.72 -0.25 24.86
N GLU A 257 -12.69 -0.39 25.76
CA GLU A 257 -12.79 0.42 26.99
C GLU A 257 -11.55 0.33 27.89
N THR A 258 -10.85 -0.81 27.87
CA THR A 258 -9.70 -1.07 28.74
C THR A 258 -8.36 -0.73 28.12
N VAL A 259 -8.34 -0.31 26.85
CA VAL A 259 -7.10 -0.05 26.12
C VAL A 259 -7.11 1.40 25.64
N PRO A 260 -6.19 2.26 26.12
CA PRO A 260 -6.14 3.64 25.68
C PRO A 260 -5.93 3.69 24.18
N GLY A 261 -6.53 4.68 23.53
CA GLY A 261 -6.32 4.91 22.11
C GLY A 261 -4.85 5.16 21.79
N ARG A 262 -4.46 4.84 20.55
CA ARG A 262 -3.09 4.96 20.09
C ARG A 262 -2.66 6.43 20.03
N LEU A 263 -1.43 6.72 20.42
CA LEU A 263 -0.84 8.07 20.31
C LEU A 263 -0.73 8.49 18.84
N ALA A 264 -1.16 9.71 18.53
CA ALA A 264 -0.92 10.31 17.22
C ALA A 264 0.57 10.36 16.88
N ALA A 265 1.41 10.61 17.89
CA ALA A 265 2.86 10.60 17.79
C ALA A 265 3.43 9.27 17.23
N ALA A 266 2.79 8.12 17.50
CA ALA A 266 3.25 6.83 16.98
C ALA A 266 3.11 6.73 15.45
N TYR A 267 2.07 7.35 14.88
CA TYR A 267 1.90 7.41 13.42
C TYR A 267 2.95 8.32 12.78
N VAL A 268 3.22 9.47 13.41
CA VAL A 268 4.28 10.38 12.93
C VAL A 268 5.66 9.73 13.04
N ALA A 269 5.95 9.01 14.12
CA ALA A 269 7.20 8.27 14.27
C ALA A 269 7.38 7.22 13.16
N ALA A 270 6.31 6.50 12.78
CA ALA A 270 6.34 5.59 11.64
C ALA A 270 6.61 6.31 10.31
N ALA A 271 6.02 7.50 10.09
CA ALA A 271 6.33 8.32 8.92
C ALA A 271 7.80 8.78 8.90
N PHE A 272 8.35 9.19 10.04
CA PHE A 272 9.76 9.59 10.17
C PHE A 272 10.69 8.41 9.88
N SER A 273 10.42 7.25 10.47
CA SER A 273 11.09 5.98 10.18
C SER A 273 11.10 5.66 8.69
N LYS A 274 9.97 5.85 8.00
CA LYS A 274 9.86 5.58 6.57
C LYS A 274 10.72 6.54 5.73
N TYR A 275 10.68 7.84 6.00
CA TYR A 275 11.13 8.85 5.03
C TYR A 275 12.38 9.65 5.41
N LEU A 276 12.82 9.64 6.68
CA LEU A 276 14.00 10.39 7.11
C LEU A 276 15.26 9.52 7.14
N THR A 277 16.36 10.10 6.67
CA THR A 277 17.69 9.51 6.75
C THR A 277 18.25 9.67 8.15
N GLY A 278 18.82 8.59 8.70
CA GLY A 278 19.43 8.60 10.04
C GLY A 278 18.43 8.52 11.21
N PHE A 279 17.15 8.27 10.94
CA PHE A 279 16.17 7.98 11.98
C PHE A 279 16.53 6.67 12.73
N PRO A 280 16.48 6.64 14.07
CA PRO A 280 17.16 5.60 14.85
C PRO A 280 16.42 4.27 14.95
N ILE A 281 15.14 4.21 14.54
CA ILE A 281 14.27 3.07 14.76
C ILE A 281 13.61 2.70 13.43
N ILE A 282 13.85 1.48 12.95
CA ILE A 282 13.23 0.97 11.71
C ILE A 282 12.04 0.10 12.10
N GLU A 283 10.93 0.77 12.41
CA GLU A 283 9.67 0.11 12.76
C GLU A 283 8.50 0.76 12.01
N THR A 284 7.39 0.03 11.93
CA THR A 284 6.09 0.58 11.50
C THR A 284 5.12 0.73 12.66
N ASP A 285 5.37 0.03 13.77
CA ASP A 285 4.56 0.09 14.98
C ASP A 285 5.41 0.54 16.17
N PHE A 286 5.03 1.66 16.79
CA PHE A 286 5.85 2.32 17.81
C PHE A 286 5.18 2.22 19.18
N SER A 287 5.89 1.62 20.13
CA SER A 287 5.58 1.71 21.56
C SER A 287 5.80 3.13 22.09
N GLU A 288 5.25 3.44 23.27
CA GLU A 288 5.43 4.77 23.88
C GLU A 288 6.90 5.08 24.22
N LEU A 289 7.68 4.06 24.58
CA LEU A 289 9.12 4.19 24.79
C LEU A 289 9.85 4.59 23.51
N GLN A 290 9.51 3.94 22.40
CA GLN A 290 10.09 4.26 21.08
C GLN A 290 9.63 5.64 20.59
N VAL A 291 8.40 6.07 20.93
CA VAL A 291 7.94 7.44 20.67
C VAL A 291 8.78 8.46 21.43
N ALA A 292 9.14 8.20 22.70
CA ALA A 292 10.02 9.09 23.46
C ALA A 292 11.40 9.23 22.79
N GLN A 293 12.01 8.11 22.38
CA GLN A 293 13.26 8.11 21.63
C GLN A 293 13.16 8.87 20.30
N ALA A 294 12.04 8.71 19.58
CA ALA A 294 11.78 9.43 18.34
C ALA A 294 11.67 10.95 18.57
N ARG A 295 11.06 11.39 19.67
CA ARG A 295 10.97 12.81 20.06
C ARG A 295 12.35 13.40 20.33
N ASP A 296 13.16 12.72 21.14
CA ASP A 296 14.51 13.19 21.48
C ASP A 296 15.35 13.36 20.23
N TRP A 297 15.34 12.35 19.35
CA TRP A 297 16.03 12.42 18.06
C TRP A 297 15.52 13.57 17.19
N ALA A 298 14.19 13.72 17.05
CA ALA A 298 13.59 14.73 16.19
C ALA A 298 13.86 16.16 16.69
N ASN A 299 13.87 16.38 18.01
CA ASN A 299 14.13 17.68 18.62
C ASN A 299 15.61 18.06 18.53
N ALA A 300 16.52 17.10 18.43
CA ALA A 300 17.93 17.35 18.13
C ALA A 300 18.20 17.75 16.66
N GLN A 301 17.25 17.56 15.74
CA GLN A 301 17.44 17.89 14.34
C GLN A 301 17.23 19.40 14.07
N THR A 302 18.25 20.06 13.52
CA THR A 302 18.14 21.44 13.00
C THR A 302 17.71 21.47 11.53
N GLN A 303 17.93 20.37 10.80
CA GLN A 303 17.57 20.21 9.40
C GLN A 303 17.07 18.79 9.15
N TRP A 304 16.17 18.65 8.18
CA TRP A 304 15.65 17.35 7.77
C TRP A 304 16.41 16.81 6.56
N ARG A 305 16.81 15.55 6.63
CA ARG A 305 17.40 14.82 5.50
C ARG A 305 16.47 13.68 5.12
N PHE A 306 16.07 13.63 3.85
CA PHE A 306 15.14 12.63 3.35
C PHE A 306 15.89 11.47 2.68
N LYS A 307 15.27 10.29 2.67
CA LYS A 307 15.75 9.10 1.95
C LYS A 307 15.53 9.19 0.44
#